data_AF-A0A3R6VR68-F1
#
_entry.id   AF-A0A3R6VR68-F1
#
_cell.length_a   1.000
_cell.length_b   1.000
_cell.length_c   1.000
_cell.angle_alpha   90.00
_cell.angle_beta   90.00
_cell.angle_gamma   90.00
#
_symmetry.space_group_name_H-M   'P 1'
#
loop_
_entity.id
_entity.type
_entity.pdbx_description
1 polymer ?
#
loop_
_entity_poly.entity_id
_entity_poly.type
_entity_poly.pdbx_seq_one_letter_code
_entity_poly.pdbx_strand_id
1 'polypeptide(L)'
;MGPPPTLVALDRAEAQRVVRRHRSKMCMRRHRAKKKALNARLEEYVREVQLENLRLQAHLAGLYDQRGVSLCIATTSQYTKLFEFGYSPTRGAHARRQEAFLAEFAAPHVNYNGQIGVKHILNQWAMYDALFGSVHVACMDITVVTVDVPLIVLEATYDARVVVTGAAVQALFPHLVNRPDLVDKLIGSTMLLPLRVLFSHDMASHRVTRVQATASVVVALVALLKNVDDADMALQGALLVEDLHLNLDAV
;
A
#
# COMPACT_ATOMS: atom_id res chain seq x y z
N MET A 1 79.91 10.62 -2.37
CA MET A 1 79.81 11.39 -3.64
C MET A 1 80.06 10.42 -4.77
N GLY A 2 79.02 9.82 -5.35
CA GLY A 2 79.19 8.92 -6.51
C GLY A 2 79.66 9.71 -7.74
N PRO A 3 80.39 9.09 -8.68
CA PRO A 3 80.87 9.77 -9.88
C PRO A 3 79.66 10.33 -10.67
N PRO A 4 79.78 11.53 -11.29
CA PRO A 4 78.70 12.09 -12.06
C PRO A 4 78.35 11.12 -13.20
N PRO A 5 77.07 10.82 -13.42
CA PRO A 5 76.67 9.90 -14.47
C PRO A 5 77.18 10.43 -15.82
N THR A 6 77.85 9.57 -16.56
CA THR A 6 78.36 9.89 -17.90
C THR A 6 77.22 10.35 -18.80
N LEU A 7 77.49 11.31 -19.70
CA LEU A 7 76.50 11.89 -20.62
C LEU A 7 75.64 10.79 -21.32
N VAL A 8 76.29 9.70 -21.72
CA VAL A 8 75.67 8.51 -22.33
C VAL A 8 74.68 7.78 -21.39
N ALA A 9 74.94 7.76 -20.08
CA ALA A 9 74.04 7.14 -19.10
C ALA A 9 72.82 8.01 -18.81
N LEU A 10 72.97 9.34 -18.82
CA LEU A 10 71.86 10.30 -18.73
C LEU A 10 70.96 10.21 -19.96
N ASP A 11 71.53 10.17 -21.16
CA ASP A 11 70.80 10.02 -22.43
C ASP A 11 70.01 8.71 -22.49
N ARG A 12 70.61 7.60 -22.01
CA ARG A 12 69.92 6.30 -21.92
C ARG A 12 68.77 6.32 -20.91
N ALA A 13 68.95 6.96 -19.76
CA ALA A 13 67.90 7.08 -18.75
C ALA A 13 66.73 7.94 -19.26
N GLU A 14 67.03 9.01 -20.01
CA GLU A 14 66.03 9.88 -20.62
C GLU A 14 65.27 9.16 -21.74
N ALA A 15 65.96 8.44 -22.63
CA ALA A 15 65.35 7.59 -23.64
C ALA A 15 64.42 6.52 -23.03
N GLN A 16 64.84 5.86 -21.94
CA GLN A 16 63.99 4.90 -21.22
C GLN A 16 62.75 5.55 -20.59
N ARG A 17 62.87 6.77 -20.05
CA ARG A 17 61.72 7.53 -19.52
C ARG A 17 60.72 7.89 -20.62
N VAL A 18 61.19 8.30 -21.80
CA VAL A 18 60.33 8.58 -22.96
C VAL A 18 59.57 7.33 -23.41
N VAL A 19 60.26 6.18 -23.53
CA VAL A 19 59.62 4.90 -23.89
C VAL A 19 58.59 4.46 -22.85
N ARG A 20 58.89 4.58 -21.55
CA ARG A 20 57.95 4.25 -20.46
C ARG A 20 56.72 5.16 -20.49
N ARG A 21 56.89 6.47 -20.68
CA ARG A 21 55.78 7.43 -20.81
C ARG A 21 54.91 7.11 -22.03
N HIS A 22 55.51 6.76 -23.17
CA HIS A 22 54.78 6.36 -24.36
C HIS A 22 53.98 5.07 -24.13
N ARG A 23 54.59 4.04 -23.52
CA ARG A 23 53.90 2.78 -23.16
C ARG A 23 52.76 3.00 -22.17
N SER A 24 52.96 3.83 -21.14
CA SER A 24 51.93 4.19 -20.17
C SER A 24 50.75 4.91 -20.82
N LYS A 25 51.02 5.87 -21.73
CA LYS A 25 49.97 6.55 -22.51
C LYS A 25 49.18 5.56 -23.36
N MET A 26 49.85 4.63 -24.05
CA MET A 26 49.19 3.60 -24.86
C MET A 26 48.35 2.63 -24.00
N CYS A 27 48.86 2.21 -22.84
CA CYS A 27 48.12 1.38 -21.90
C CYS A 27 46.88 2.11 -21.35
N MET A 28 47.03 3.37 -20.93
CA MET A 28 45.90 4.21 -20.48
C MET A 28 44.85 4.40 -21.58
N ARG A 29 45.27 4.66 -22.82
CA ARG A 29 44.34 4.75 -23.98
C ARG A 29 43.60 3.44 -24.21
N ARG A 30 44.29 2.30 -24.19
CA ARG A 30 43.67 0.96 -24.31
C ARG A 30 42.70 0.69 -23.17
N HIS A 31 43.06 1.02 -21.94
CA HIS A 31 42.19 0.86 -20.78
C HIS A 31 40.94 1.74 -20.88
N ARG A 32 41.08 3.03 -21.24
CA ARG A 32 39.95 3.93 -21.49
C ARG A 32 39.06 3.45 -22.63
N ALA A 33 39.64 2.97 -23.72
CA ALA A 33 38.90 2.41 -24.85
C ALA A 33 38.12 1.14 -24.44
N LYS A 34 38.74 0.22 -23.69
CA LYS A 34 38.07 -0.96 -23.15
C LYS A 34 36.93 -0.59 -22.21
N LYS A 35 37.14 0.38 -21.30
CA LYS A 35 36.11 0.87 -20.40
C LYS A 35 34.95 1.53 -21.16
N LYS A 36 35.25 2.35 -22.17
CA LYS A 36 34.22 2.97 -23.02
C LYS A 36 33.42 1.92 -23.79
N ALA A 37 34.08 0.91 -24.36
CA ALA A 37 33.42 -0.16 -25.08
C ALA A 37 32.55 -1.03 -24.15
N LEU A 38 33.02 -1.32 -22.93
CA LEU A 38 32.24 -2.04 -21.93
C LEU A 38 31.02 -1.23 -21.49
N ASN A 39 31.20 0.07 -21.17
CA ASN A 39 30.08 0.94 -20.81
C ASN A 39 29.04 1.01 -21.93
N ALA A 40 29.46 1.17 -23.19
CA ALA A 40 28.54 1.20 -24.32
C ALA A 40 27.75 -0.11 -24.45
N ARG A 41 28.38 -1.27 -24.23
CA ARG A 41 27.70 -2.58 -24.22
C ARG A 41 26.71 -2.71 -23.06
N LEU A 42 27.07 -2.22 -21.87
CA LEU A 42 26.17 -2.22 -20.73
C LEU A 42 24.95 -1.31 -20.97
N GLU A 43 25.17 -0.12 -21.53
CA GLU A 43 24.10 0.81 -21.91
C GLU A 43 23.16 0.20 -22.95
N GLU A 44 23.70 -0.53 -23.93
CA GLU A 44 22.92 -1.26 -24.93
C GLU A 44 22.11 -2.39 -24.31
N TYR A 45 22.73 -3.21 -23.45
CA TYR A 45 22.06 -4.30 -22.75
C TYR A 45 20.93 -3.80 -21.83
N VAL A 46 21.17 -2.73 -21.06
CA VAL A 46 20.13 -2.11 -20.22
C VAL A 46 18.95 -1.64 -21.08
N ARG A 47 19.23 -1.01 -22.22
CA ARG A 47 18.20 -0.54 -23.14
C ARG A 47 17.37 -1.69 -23.72
N GLU A 48 18.02 -2.79 -24.08
CA GLU A 48 17.37 -3.99 -24.61
C GLU A 48 16.46 -4.64 -23.56
N VAL A 49 16.96 -4.83 -22.34
CA VAL A 49 16.17 -5.38 -21.22
C VAL A 49 14.99 -4.47 -20.87
N GLN A 50 15.17 -3.15 -20.88
CA GLN A 50 14.07 -2.20 -20.65
C GLN A 50 12.98 -2.31 -21.72
N LEU A 51 13.37 -2.43 -23.00
CA LEU A 51 12.41 -2.61 -24.09
C LEU A 51 11.66 -3.93 -23.97
N GLU A 52 12.35 -5.02 -23.64
CA GLU A 52 11.72 -6.31 -23.41
C GLU A 52 10.76 -6.27 -22.21
N ASN A 53 11.14 -5.61 -21.12
CA ASN A 53 10.28 -5.45 -19.95
C ASN A 53 8.99 -4.67 -20.30
N LEU A 54 9.10 -3.56 -21.03
CA LEU A 54 7.94 -2.79 -21.51
C LEU A 54 7.03 -3.64 -22.38
N ARG A 55 7.60 -4.46 -23.28
CA ARG A 55 6.82 -5.37 -24.14
C ARG A 55 6.09 -6.42 -23.32
N LEU A 56 6.76 -7.04 -22.34
CA LEU A 56 6.17 -8.05 -21.47
C LEU A 56 5.08 -7.45 -20.57
N GLN A 57 5.30 -6.25 -20.01
CA GLN A 57 4.29 -5.52 -19.24
C GLN A 57 3.05 -5.19 -20.09
N ALA A 58 3.24 -4.71 -21.32
CA ALA A 58 2.13 -4.44 -22.23
C ALA A 58 1.36 -5.72 -22.60
N HIS A 59 2.07 -6.83 -22.82
CA HIS A 59 1.44 -8.12 -23.09
C HIS A 59 0.63 -8.63 -21.88
N LEU A 60 1.22 -8.57 -20.68
CA LEU A 60 0.56 -8.95 -19.44
C LEU A 60 -0.67 -8.08 -19.16
N ALA A 61 -0.58 -6.76 -19.37
CA ALA A 61 -1.73 -5.86 -19.26
C ALA A 61 -2.87 -6.27 -20.20
N GLY A 62 -2.55 -6.63 -21.46
CA GLY A 62 -3.54 -7.15 -22.39
C GLY A 62 -4.17 -8.47 -21.94
N LEU A 63 -3.39 -9.39 -21.38
CA LEU A 63 -3.91 -10.64 -20.80
C LEU A 63 -4.81 -10.39 -19.59
N TYR A 64 -4.43 -9.45 -18.72
CA TYR A 64 -5.22 -9.07 -17.55
C TYR A 64 -6.54 -8.42 -17.93
N ASP A 65 -6.54 -7.57 -18.96
CA ASP A 65 -7.76 -6.95 -19.47
C ASP A 65 -8.73 -7.99 -20.05
N GLN A 66 -8.21 -8.99 -20.78
CA GLN A 66 -9.01 -10.15 -21.24
C GLN A 66 -9.64 -10.94 -20.09
N ARG A 67 -9.08 -10.89 -18.88
CA ARG A 67 -9.64 -11.49 -17.66
C ARG A 67 -10.59 -10.55 -16.90
N GLY A 68 -10.76 -9.31 -17.34
CA GLY A 68 -11.63 -8.33 -16.68
C GLY A 68 -11.00 -7.62 -15.48
N VAL A 69 -9.66 -7.59 -15.38
CA VAL A 69 -8.96 -6.90 -14.27
C VAL A 69 -9.29 -5.41 -14.25
N SER A 70 -9.33 -4.74 -15.40
CA SER A 70 -9.69 -3.32 -15.51
C SER A 70 -11.10 -3.05 -14.98
N LEU A 71 -12.05 -3.95 -15.24
CA LEU A 71 -13.41 -3.87 -14.70
C LEU A 71 -13.41 -4.04 -13.18
N CYS A 72 -12.66 -5.01 -12.64
CA CYS A 72 -12.55 -5.23 -11.20
C CYS A 72 -11.94 -4.00 -10.48
N ILE A 73 -10.91 -3.38 -11.06
CA ILE A 73 -10.32 -2.14 -10.53
C ILE A 73 -11.33 -0.99 -10.57
N ALA A 74 -12.06 -0.84 -11.68
CA ALA A 74 -13.04 0.22 -11.84
C ALA A 74 -14.20 0.10 -10.84
N THR A 75 -14.75 -1.10 -10.66
CA THR A 75 -15.85 -1.33 -9.71
C THR A 75 -15.37 -1.20 -8.26
N THR A 76 -14.16 -1.65 -7.92
CA THR A 76 -13.57 -1.44 -6.58
C THR A 76 -13.27 0.03 -6.30
N SER A 77 -12.83 0.79 -7.31
CA SER A 77 -12.68 2.26 -7.21
C SER A 77 -14.03 2.94 -6.98
N GLN A 78 -15.08 2.49 -7.67
CA GLN A 78 -16.42 3.03 -7.50
C GLN A 78 -17.01 2.70 -6.13
N TYR A 79 -16.81 1.47 -5.62
CA TYR A 79 -17.15 1.09 -4.24
C TYR A 79 -16.50 2.05 -3.25
N THR A 80 -15.19 2.22 -3.38
CA THR A 80 -14.40 3.09 -2.51
C THR A 80 -14.92 4.52 -2.53
N LYS A 81 -15.18 5.08 -3.71
CA LYS A 81 -15.69 6.45 -3.83
C LYS A 81 -17.10 6.61 -3.26
N LEU A 82 -17.95 5.61 -3.45
CA LEU A 82 -19.34 5.65 -3.03
C LEU A 82 -19.51 5.52 -1.51
N PHE A 83 -18.57 4.85 -0.83
CA PHE A 83 -18.57 4.67 0.63
C PHE A 83 -17.56 5.58 1.36
N GLU A 84 -16.90 6.49 0.65
CA GLU A 84 -15.85 7.38 1.19
C GLU A 84 -16.27 8.12 2.47
N PHE A 85 -17.55 8.50 2.60
CA PHE A 85 -18.08 9.24 3.76
C PHE A 85 -19.03 8.41 4.62
N GLY A 86 -18.81 7.09 4.67
CA GLY A 86 -19.62 6.14 5.40
C GLY A 86 -20.92 5.77 4.70
N TYR A 87 -21.70 4.93 5.37
CA TYR A 87 -23.07 4.61 4.99
C TYR A 87 -23.98 4.75 6.21
N SER A 88 -25.16 5.29 5.96
CA SER A 88 -26.19 5.48 6.97
C SER A 88 -27.55 5.24 6.34
N PRO A 89 -28.35 4.30 6.84
CA PRO A 89 -29.63 3.91 6.22
C PRO A 89 -30.63 5.07 6.17
N THR A 90 -30.44 6.10 6.99
CA THR A 90 -31.30 7.29 7.05
C THR A 90 -30.99 8.32 5.95
N ARG A 91 -29.88 8.18 5.20
CA ARG A 91 -29.48 9.09 4.11
C ARG A 91 -30.28 8.90 2.80
N GLY A 92 -31.49 8.34 2.90
CA GLY A 92 -32.49 8.32 1.84
C GLY A 92 -31.98 7.84 0.47
N ALA A 93 -31.93 8.75 -0.51
CA ALA A 93 -31.54 8.42 -1.87
C ALA A 93 -30.08 7.96 -2.00
N HIS A 94 -29.17 8.49 -1.17
CA HIS A 94 -27.76 8.09 -1.21
C HIS A 94 -27.57 6.67 -0.68
N ALA A 95 -28.23 6.33 0.44
CA ALA A 95 -28.25 4.97 0.99
C ALA A 95 -28.79 3.94 -0.02
N ARG A 96 -29.91 4.25 -0.69
CA ARG A 96 -30.45 3.38 -1.75
C ARG A 96 -29.48 3.17 -2.91
N ARG A 97 -28.71 4.20 -3.29
CA ARG A 97 -27.68 4.08 -4.33
C ARG A 97 -26.52 3.19 -3.87
N GLN A 98 -26.08 3.33 -2.63
CA GLN A 98 -25.06 2.48 -2.00
C GLN A 98 -25.51 1.01 -1.98
N GLU A 99 -26.73 0.74 -1.52
CA GLU A 99 -27.31 -0.60 -1.44
C GLU A 99 -27.47 -1.25 -2.82
N ALA A 100 -28.02 -0.52 -3.80
CA ALA A 100 -28.19 -1.02 -5.16
C ALA A 100 -26.84 -1.35 -5.82
N PHE A 101 -25.85 -0.46 -5.67
CA PHE A 101 -24.51 -0.71 -6.18
C PHE A 101 -23.88 -1.94 -5.52
N LEU A 102 -24.03 -2.09 -4.20
CA LEU A 102 -23.45 -3.21 -3.46
C LEU A 102 -24.03 -4.56 -3.89
N ALA A 103 -25.32 -4.60 -4.25
CA ALA A 103 -25.98 -5.79 -4.77
C ALA A 103 -25.42 -6.25 -6.13
N GLU A 104 -24.89 -5.33 -6.95
CA GLU A 104 -24.20 -5.65 -8.20
C GLU A 104 -22.72 -5.96 -7.98
N PHE A 105 -22.06 -5.19 -7.13
CA PHE A 105 -20.63 -5.27 -6.83
C PHE A 105 -20.21 -6.59 -6.16
N ALA A 106 -20.95 -7.02 -5.15
CA ALA A 106 -20.59 -8.19 -4.34
C ALA A 106 -21.53 -9.36 -4.62
N ALA A 107 -21.01 -10.59 -4.58
CA ALA A 107 -21.80 -11.81 -4.66
C ALA A 107 -22.78 -11.91 -3.47
N PRO A 108 -23.95 -12.57 -3.61
CA PRO A 108 -24.94 -12.63 -2.53
C PRO A 108 -24.39 -13.21 -1.22
N HIS A 109 -23.46 -14.17 -1.32
CA HIS A 109 -22.79 -14.85 -0.21
C HIS A 109 -21.34 -14.38 -0.01
N VAL A 110 -21.05 -13.12 -0.34
CA VAL A 110 -19.73 -12.51 -0.13
C VAL A 110 -19.26 -12.74 1.31
N ASN A 111 -18.00 -13.17 1.48
CA ASN A 111 -17.37 -13.28 2.79
C ASN A 111 -16.69 -11.95 3.14
N TYR A 112 -17.19 -11.24 4.14
CA TYR A 112 -16.59 -10.02 4.68
C TYR A 112 -15.99 -10.32 6.05
N ASN A 113 -14.65 -10.44 6.14
CA ASN A 113 -13.94 -10.77 7.38
C ASN A 113 -14.55 -11.95 8.16
N GLY A 114 -14.98 -13.01 7.46
CA GLY A 114 -15.58 -14.21 8.05
C GLY A 114 -17.11 -14.21 8.08
N GLN A 115 -17.78 -13.05 7.94
CA GLN A 115 -19.23 -12.95 7.90
C GLN A 115 -19.77 -13.11 6.49
N ILE A 116 -20.89 -13.83 6.32
CA ILE A 116 -21.42 -14.19 5.00
C ILE A 116 -22.63 -13.33 4.63
N GLY A 117 -22.48 -12.54 3.57
CA GLY A 117 -23.57 -11.86 2.90
C GLY A 117 -23.44 -10.34 2.90
N VAL A 118 -24.03 -9.73 1.87
CA VAL A 118 -23.95 -8.28 1.59
C VAL A 118 -24.43 -7.42 2.76
N LYS A 119 -25.43 -7.89 3.51
CA LYS A 119 -26.00 -7.16 4.65
C LYS A 119 -24.96 -6.89 5.74
N HIS A 120 -23.98 -7.78 5.95
CA HIS A 120 -22.94 -7.56 6.96
C HIS A 120 -22.04 -6.37 6.61
N ILE A 121 -21.75 -6.15 5.32
CA ILE A 121 -20.98 -4.99 4.87
C ILE A 121 -21.72 -3.69 5.23
N LEU A 122 -23.02 -3.62 4.94
CA LEU A 122 -23.85 -2.45 5.26
C LEU A 122 -23.97 -2.22 6.77
N ASN A 123 -24.15 -3.28 7.55
CA ASN A 123 -24.22 -3.21 9.01
C ASN A 123 -22.91 -2.66 9.61
N GLN A 124 -21.76 -3.10 9.10
CA GLN A 124 -20.45 -2.59 9.57
C GLN A 124 -20.30 -1.10 9.28
N TRP A 125 -20.65 -0.66 8.07
CA TRP A 125 -20.62 0.77 7.75
C TRP A 125 -21.58 1.60 8.61
N ALA A 126 -22.79 1.12 8.84
CA ALA A 126 -23.78 1.81 9.68
C ALA A 126 -23.28 1.94 11.13
N MET A 127 -22.57 0.92 11.62
CA MET A 127 -21.97 0.94 12.96
C MET A 127 -20.80 1.91 13.05
N TYR A 128 -19.96 2.04 12.02
CA TYR A 128 -18.94 3.09 11.99
C TYR A 128 -19.57 4.49 12.04
N ASP A 129 -20.63 4.74 11.27
CA ASP A 129 -21.36 6.02 11.27
C ASP A 129 -22.07 6.30 12.62
N ALA A 130 -22.48 5.24 13.34
CA ALA A 130 -23.09 5.36 14.67
C ALA A 130 -22.07 5.61 15.79
N LEU A 131 -20.88 5.00 15.71
CA LEU A 131 -19.84 5.12 16.74
C LEU A 131 -19.01 6.40 16.58
N PHE A 132 -18.66 6.77 15.35
CA PHE A 132 -17.77 7.90 15.09
C PHE A 132 -18.56 9.15 14.69
N GLY A 133 -18.10 10.32 15.12
CA GLY A 133 -18.76 11.60 14.84
C GLY A 133 -18.63 12.00 13.37
N SER A 134 -17.64 11.44 12.68
CA SER A 134 -17.49 11.48 11.24
C SER A 134 -16.64 10.30 10.79
N VAL A 135 -16.85 9.88 9.54
CA VAL A 135 -16.09 8.83 8.87
C VAL A 135 -15.68 9.35 7.50
N HIS A 136 -14.37 9.32 7.21
CA HIS A 136 -13.81 9.60 5.89
C HIS A 136 -12.77 8.54 5.55
N VAL A 137 -12.99 7.75 4.50
CA VAL A 137 -12.11 6.65 4.10
C VAL A 137 -11.59 6.93 2.69
N ALA A 138 -10.35 7.41 2.60
CA ALA A 138 -9.73 7.79 1.34
C ALA A 138 -8.90 6.62 0.78
N CYS A 139 -9.14 6.24 -0.48
CA CYS A 139 -8.27 5.31 -1.20
C CYS A 139 -6.92 5.97 -1.47
N MET A 140 -5.84 5.24 -1.20
CA MET A 140 -4.49 5.67 -1.56
C MET A 140 -4.02 4.97 -2.84
N ASP A 141 -4.21 3.65 -2.91
CA ASP A 141 -3.81 2.85 -4.06
C ASP A 141 -4.67 1.60 -4.22
N ILE A 142 -4.75 1.07 -5.45
CA ILE A 142 -5.36 -0.22 -5.78
C ILE A 142 -4.38 -0.96 -6.69
N THR A 143 -3.87 -2.10 -6.21
CA THR A 143 -2.91 -2.92 -6.94
C THR A 143 -3.46 -4.32 -7.21
N VAL A 144 -2.96 -4.95 -8.27
CA VAL A 144 -3.29 -6.33 -8.60
C VAL A 144 -2.32 -7.23 -7.84
N VAL A 145 -2.86 -8.09 -6.97
CA VAL A 145 -2.07 -9.08 -6.23
C VAL A 145 -1.93 -10.36 -7.05
N THR A 146 -3.06 -10.87 -7.54
CA THR A 146 -3.12 -12.15 -8.26
C THR A 146 -4.18 -12.11 -9.34
N VAL A 147 -3.88 -12.70 -10.49
CA VAL A 147 -4.83 -12.99 -11.58
C VAL A 147 -4.67 -14.46 -11.93
N ASP A 148 -5.40 -15.32 -11.23
CA ASP A 148 -5.31 -16.78 -11.43
C ASP A 148 -6.67 -17.43 -11.23
N VAL A 149 -7.03 -18.39 -12.07
CA VAL A 149 -8.36 -18.98 -12.05
C VAL A 149 -8.59 -19.68 -10.69
N PRO A 150 -9.72 -19.42 -10.00
CA PRO A 150 -10.91 -18.70 -10.47
C PRO A 150 -11.00 -17.22 -10.02
N LEU A 151 -9.94 -16.60 -9.51
CA LEU A 151 -9.98 -15.31 -8.82
C LEU A 151 -9.11 -14.20 -9.44
N ILE A 152 -9.58 -12.97 -9.27
CA ILE A 152 -8.76 -11.77 -9.38
C ILE A 152 -8.69 -11.17 -7.97
N VAL A 153 -7.49 -11.02 -7.43
CA VAL A 153 -7.28 -10.44 -6.10
C VAL A 153 -6.67 -9.06 -6.26
N LEU A 154 -7.40 -8.05 -5.76
CA LEU A 154 -6.93 -6.68 -5.67
C LEU A 154 -6.60 -6.36 -4.22
N GLU A 155 -5.54 -5.60 -4.00
CA GLU A 155 -5.24 -4.97 -2.72
C GLU A 155 -5.48 -3.47 -2.84
N ALA A 156 -6.26 -2.94 -1.91
CA ALA A 156 -6.47 -1.51 -1.78
C ALA A 156 -5.95 -1.03 -0.42
N THR A 157 -5.24 0.09 -0.43
CA THR A 157 -4.78 0.77 0.79
C THR A 157 -5.60 2.03 1.02
N TYR A 158 -5.91 2.32 2.28
CA TYR A 158 -6.73 3.46 2.65
C TYR A 158 -6.18 4.19 3.85
N ASP A 159 -6.49 5.49 3.93
CA ASP A 159 -6.42 6.27 5.15
C ASP A 159 -7.85 6.56 5.63
N ALA A 160 -8.24 5.96 6.75
CA ALA A 160 -9.50 6.26 7.42
C ALA A 160 -9.30 7.34 8.48
N ARG A 161 -10.07 8.42 8.38
CA ARG A 161 -10.13 9.50 9.36
C ARG A 161 -11.47 9.43 10.06
N VAL A 162 -11.43 9.23 11.37
CA VAL A 162 -12.65 9.14 12.18
C VAL A 162 -12.58 10.08 13.37
N VAL A 163 -13.69 10.72 13.71
CA VAL A 163 -13.78 11.52 14.94
C VAL A 163 -14.31 10.64 16.06
N VAL A 164 -13.50 10.46 17.09
CA VAL A 164 -13.85 9.58 18.22
C VAL A 164 -14.91 10.26 19.08
N THR A 165 -15.99 9.54 19.40
CA THR A 165 -17.07 10.03 20.28
C THR A 165 -17.04 9.30 21.61
N GLY A 166 -17.83 9.77 22.58
CA GLY A 166 -18.07 9.02 23.81
C GLY A 166 -18.64 7.62 23.56
N ALA A 167 -19.52 7.47 22.55
CA ALA A 167 -20.06 6.17 22.17
C ALA A 167 -18.98 5.23 21.61
N ALA A 168 -18.06 5.75 20.78
CA ALA A 168 -16.90 4.99 20.33
C ALA A 168 -15.99 4.56 21.49
N VAL A 169 -15.73 5.45 22.46
CA VAL A 169 -14.92 5.09 23.64
C VAL A 169 -15.62 4.00 24.46
N GLN A 170 -16.91 4.15 24.74
CA GLN A 170 -17.67 3.15 25.50
C GLN A 170 -17.71 1.78 24.80
N ALA A 171 -17.89 1.77 23.48
CA ALA A 171 -17.99 0.54 22.71
C ALA A 171 -16.64 -0.13 22.44
N LEU A 172 -15.59 0.65 22.15
CA LEU A 172 -14.30 0.14 21.65
C LEU A 172 -13.20 0.12 22.71
N PHE A 173 -13.30 0.96 23.73
CA PHE A 173 -12.33 1.09 24.80
C PHE A 173 -13.00 1.11 26.19
N PRO A 174 -13.90 0.15 26.50
CA PRO A 174 -14.71 0.18 27.72
C PRO A 174 -13.86 0.21 29.01
N HIS A 175 -12.66 -0.38 28.97
CA HIS A 175 -11.71 -0.37 30.08
C HIS A 175 -11.15 1.02 30.39
N LEU A 176 -11.13 1.93 29.42
CA LEU A 176 -10.64 3.30 29.60
C LEU A 176 -11.65 4.22 30.28
N VAL A 177 -12.90 3.78 30.52
CA VAL A 177 -13.92 4.62 31.17
C VAL A 177 -13.48 5.11 32.55
N ASN A 178 -12.60 4.37 33.24
CA ASN A 178 -12.02 4.76 34.54
C ASN A 178 -10.72 5.58 34.42
N ARG A 179 -10.31 5.97 33.21
CA ARG A 179 -9.11 6.75 32.89
C ARG A 179 -9.51 8.07 32.20
N PRO A 180 -10.05 9.04 32.96
CA PRO A 180 -10.55 10.29 32.39
C PRO A 180 -9.47 11.04 31.60
N ASP A 181 -8.21 10.94 32.03
CA ASP A 181 -7.06 11.53 31.34
C ASP A 181 -6.84 11.01 29.91
N LEU A 182 -7.20 9.75 29.63
CA LEU A 182 -7.16 9.19 28.27
C LEU A 182 -8.46 9.41 27.52
N VAL A 183 -9.59 9.29 28.19
CA VAL A 183 -10.91 9.55 27.59
C VAL A 183 -10.96 10.98 27.02
N ASP A 184 -10.46 11.95 27.77
CA ASP A 184 -10.39 13.35 27.35
C ASP A 184 -9.47 13.58 26.15
N LYS A 185 -8.40 12.76 25.99
CA LYS A 185 -7.53 12.80 24.80
C LYS A 185 -8.20 12.16 23.58
N LEU A 186 -9.05 11.16 23.79
CA LEU A 186 -9.72 10.43 22.71
C LEU A 186 -10.93 11.21 22.17
N ILE A 187 -11.88 11.59 23.04
CA ILE A 187 -13.15 12.17 22.61
C ILE A 187 -12.93 13.49 21.87
N GLY A 188 -13.58 13.64 20.72
CA GLY A 188 -13.49 14.82 19.85
C GLY A 188 -12.23 14.85 18.98
N SER A 189 -11.25 13.98 19.24
CA SER A 189 -10.04 13.91 18.44
C SER A 189 -10.24 13.12 17.14
N THR A 190 -9.46 13.48 16.12
CA THR A 190 -9.42 12.74 14.86
C THR A 190 -8.38 11.63 14.93
N MET A 191 -8.83 10.38 14.81
CA MET A 191 -7.97 9.22 14.70
C MET A 191 -7.73 8.90 13.22
N LEU A 192 -6.46 8.70 12.84
CA LEU A 192 -6.04 8.29 11.50
C LEU A 192 -5.68 6.81 11.52
N LEU A 193 -6.49 5.98 10.85
CA LEU A 193 -6.31 4.54 10.75
C LEU A 193 -5.84 4.16 9.34
N PRO A 194 -4.60 3.69 9.18
CA PRO A 194 -4.16 3.03 7.96
C PRO A 194 -4.88 1.70 7.80
N LEU A 195 -5.51 1.49 6.65
CA LEU A 195 -6.23 0.27 6.30
C LEU A 195 -5.61 -0.42 5.09
N ARG A 196 -5.70 -1.74 5.09
CA ARG A 196 -5.42 -2.59 3.93
C ARG A 196 -6.58 -3.53 3.72
N VAL A 197 -7.12 -3.55 2.50
CA VAL A 197 -8.28 -4.36 2.13
C VAL A 197 -7.96 -5.20 0.91
N LEU A 198 -8.15 -6.52 1.01
CA LEU A 198 -8.10 -7.44 -0.11
C LEU A 198 -9.51 -7.67 -0.66
N PHE A 199 -9.70 -7.46 -1.95
CA PHE A 199 -10.91 -7.79 -2.68
C PHE A 199 -10.64 -9.00 -3.57
N SER A 200 -11.28 -10.13 -3.29
CA SER A 200 -11.29 -11.28 -4.19
C SER A 200 -12.52 -11.21 -5.09
N HIS A 201 -12.31 -11.02 -6.38
CA HIS A 201 -13.33 -11.06 -7.41
C HIS A 201 -13.36 -12.46 -8.02
N ASP A 202 -14.56 -13.00 -8.24
CA ASP A 202 -14.75 -14.16 -9.09
C ASP A 202 -14.48 -13.78 -10.55
N MET A 203 -13.63 -14.53 -11.24
CA MET A 203 -13.19 -14.19 -12.60
C MET A 203 -14.31 -14.33 -13.63
N ALA A 204 -15.32 -15.17 -13.38
CA ALA A 204 -16.42 -15.38 -14.33
C ALA A 204 -17.48 -14.27 -14.27
N SER A 205 -17.83 -13.82 -13.06
CA SER A 205 -18.85 -12.79 -12.81
C SER A 205 -18.28 -11.39 -12.55
N HIS A 206 -16.98 -11.29 -12.26
CA HIS A 206 -16.26 -10.10 -11.79
C HIS A 206 -16.78 -9.51 -10.46
N ARG A 207 -17.69 -10.21 -9.79
CA ARG A 207 -18.25 -9.80 -8.50
C ARG A 207 -17.33 -10.17 -7.36
N VAL A 208 -17.32 -9.36 -6.33
CA VAL A 208 -16.54 -9.62 -5.11
C VAL A 208 -17.14 -10.79 -4.34
N THR A 209 -16.35 -11.84 -4.13
CA THR A 209 -16.71 -13.02 -3.34
C THR A 209 -16.10 -12.99 -1.94
N ARG A 210 -15.01 -12.24 -1.75
CA ARG A 210 -14.39 -12.06 -0.43
C ARG A 210 -13.81 -10.66 -0.27
N VAL A 211 -13.98 -10.10 0.92
CA VAL A 211 -13.33 -8.88 1.38
C VAL A 211 -12.60 -9.19 2.68
N GLN A 212 -11.30 -8.89 2.72
CA GLN A 212 -10.51 -8.97 3.95
C GLN A 212 -9.95 -7.60 4.30
N ALA A 213 -10.53 -6.93 5.27
CA ALA A 213 -10.10 -5.61 5.72
C ALA A 213 -9.27 -5.73 7.01
N THR A 214 -8.15 -5.01 7.08
CA THR A 214 -7.28 -4.94 8.24
C THR A 214 -6.89 -3.50 8.55
N ALA A 215 -6.72 -3.17 9.83
CA ALA A 215 -6.36 -1.84 10.30
C ALA A 215 -5.17 -1.88 11.27
N SER A 216 -4.30 -0.88 11.17
CA SER A 216 -3.21 -0.68 12.13
C SER A 216 -3.65 0.22 13.29
N VAL A 217 -4.42 -0.34 14.23
CA VAL A 217 -4.94 0.40 15.40
C VAL A 217 -3.82 0.96 16.27
N VAL A 218 -2.73 0.20 16.44
CA VAL A 218 -1.56 0.62 17.23
C VAL A 218 -0.94 1.89 16.67
N VAL A 219 -0.76 1.94 15.34
CA VAL A 219 -0.19 3.12 14.66
C VAL A 219 -1.09 4.34 14.89
N ALA A 220 -2.41 4.15 14.81
CA ALA A 220 -3.39 5.20 15.04
C ALA A 220 -3.35 5.73 16.49
N LEU A 221 -3.31 4.84 17.48
CA LEU A 221 -3.28 5.22 18.90
C LEU A 221 -1.96 5.89 19.31
N VAL A 222 -0.82 5.40 18.85
CA VAL A 222 0.48 6.02 19.12
C VAL A 222 0.54 7.44 18.53
N ALA A 223 0.07 7.62 17.30
CA ALA A 223 0.02 8.93 16.65
C ALA A 223 -0.93 9.89 17.38
N LEU A 224 -2.07 9.40 17.85
CA LEU A 224 -3.10 10.20 18.51
C LEU A 224 -2.68 10.61 19.93
N LEU A 225 -2.25 9.65 20.74
CA LEU A 225 -1.93 9.86 22.16
C LEU A 225 -0.53 10.44 22.37
N LYS A 226 0.34 10.36 21.36
CA LYS A 226 1.74 10.84 21.38
C LYS A 226 2.56 10.32 22.57
N ASN A 227 2.15 9.17 23.09
CA ASN A 227 2.77 8.47 24.21
C ASN A 227 2.56 6.97 23.98
N VAL A 228 3.66 6.21 24.00
CA VAL A 228 3.64 4.77 23.74
C VAL A 228 2.98 4.01 24.89
N ASP A 229 3.21 4.42 26.15
CA ASP A 229 2.62 3.76 27.32
C ASP A 229 1.10 3.97 27.37
N ASP A 230 0.64 5.18 27.03
CA ASP A 230 -0.80 5.49 26.93
C ASP A 230 -1.44 4.68 25.78
N ALA A 231 -0.74 4.53 24.66
CA ALA A 231 -1.21 3.75 23.51
C ALA A 231 -1.24 2.25 23.78
N ASP A 232 -0.23 1.70 24.45
CA ASP A 232 -0.19 0.31 24.88
C ASP A 232 -1.36 0.00 25.83
N MET A 233 -1.59 0.85 26.83
CA MET A 233 -2.74 0.68 27.73
C MET A 233 -4.08 0.86 27.02
N ALA A 234 -4.20 1.80 26.08
CA ALA A 234 -5.42 1.96 25.29
C ALA A 234 -5.70 0.72 24.44
N LEU A 235 -4.66 0.10 23.87
CA LEU A 235 -4.76 -1.13 23.09
C LEU A 235 -5.08 -2.35 23.96
N GLN A 236 -4.47 -2.46 25.14
CA GLN A 236 -4.67 -3.57 26.08
C GLN A 236 -6.08 -3.53 26.67
N GLY A 237 -7.00 -4.27 26.05
CA GLY A 237 -8.42 -4.32 26.42
C GLY A 237 -9.35 -3.63 25.43
N ALA A 238 -8.82 -3.06 24.34
CA ALA A 238 -9.64 -2.55 23.26
C ALA A 238 -10.41 -3.68 22.58
N LEU A 239 -11.68 -3.42 22.25
CA LEU A 239 -12.52 -4.30 21.45
C LEU A 239 -12.42 -3.99 19.95
N LEU A 240 -11.60 -3.00 19.58
CA LEU A 240 -11.27 -2.71 18.19
C LEU A 240 -10.22 -3.72 17.69
N VAL A 241 -10.69 -4.77 17.01
CA VAL A 241 -9.84 -5.83 16.48
C VAL A 241 -9.22 -5.40 15.15
N GLU A 242 -8.02 -5.92 14.83
CA GLU A 242 -7.29 -5.59 13.59
C GLU A 242 -8.09 -5.89 12.32
N ASP A 243 -9.01 -6.85 12.33
CA ASP A 243 -9.88 -7.16 11.19
C ASP A 243 -11.04 -6.16 11.03
N LEU A 244 -11.06 -5.06 11.78
CA LEU A 244 -12.12 -4.05 11.76
C LEU A 244 -13.52 -4.61 12.02
N HIS A 245 -13.66 -5.89 12.40
CA HIS A 245 -14.96 -6.46 12.62
C HIS A 245 -15.47 -6.00 13.97
N LEU A 246 -16.48 -5.14 13.94
CA LEU A 246 -17.18 -4.76 15.16
C LEU A 246 -18.31 -5.76 15.38
N ASN A 247 -18.27 -6.48 16.50
CA ASN A 247 -19.34 -7.36 16.94
C ASN A 247 -19.89 -6.82 18.26
N LEU A 248 -20.86 -5.91 18.17
CA LEU A 248 -21.49 -5.27 19.33
C LEU A 248 -22.66 -6.11 19.91
N ASP A 249 -22.89 -7.33 19.42
CA ASP A 249 -23.94 -8.23 19.95
C ASP A 249 -23.51 -8.92 21.27
N ALA A 250 -22.42 -8.48 21.91
CA ALA A 250 -21.83 -9.10 23.10
C ALA A 250 -21.60 -8.15 24.29
N VAL A 251 -22.26 -6.98 24.33
CA VAL A 251 -22.26 -6.07 25.50
C VAL A 251 -23.65 -5.89 26.06
#